data_AF-A0A255T0E0-F1
#
_entry.id   AF-A0A255T0E0-F1
#
_cell.length_a   1.000
_cell.length_b   1.000
_cell.length_c   1.000
_cell.angle_alpha   90.00
_cell.angle_beta   90.00
_cell.angle_gamma   90.00
#
_symmetry.space_group_name_H-M   'P 1'
#
loop_
_entity.id
_entity.type
_entity.pdbx_description
1 polymer ?
#
loop_
_entity_poly.entity_id
_entity_poly.type
_entity_poly.pdbx_seq_one_letter_code
_entity_poly.pdbx_strand_id
1 'polypeptide(L)'
;MEYYGNRLCISARELVDGGVISQSNYQNWVRRGRIDVVRRGGGAAGQYALVAVDSIPRDYKEKVDALYPDGDLTHLKGWVCSNYETDQAAVAFFHDRGKTGIVLPQEKIREYVVNASVLNTCIRLYERAATAQKLFGGKYNWEQMAKAIEALREEYGHTLPASTLRFRKKVNEYKKEGYVCLISGKFGNQSSRKVDWKTERLILSLAVLPTKPYNTTTHENYLSFVCGELDVY
;
A
#
# COMPACT_ATOMS: atom_id res chain seq x y z
N MET A 1 21.71 9.83 0.18
CA MET A 1 21.65 8.40 -0.21
C MET A 1 20.54 8.14 -1.24
N GLU A 2 20.83 7.33 -2.26
CA GLU A 2 19.91 6.98 -3.35
C GLU A 2 20.08 5.54 -3.84
N TYR A 3 19.08 4.99 -4.57
CA TYR A 3 19.15 3.65 -5.15
C TYR A 3 19.54 3.75 -6.63
N TYR A 4 20.63 3.08 -7.02
CA TYR A 4 21.10 3.04 -8.41
C TYR A 4 21.44 1.60 -8.80
N GLY A 5 20.83 1.09 -9.87
CA GLY A 5 21.10 -0.27 -10.37
C GLY A 5 20.83 -1.38 -9.35
N ASN A 6 19.75 -1.25 -8.56
CA ASN A 6 19.36 -2.19 -7.50
C ASN A 6 20.35 -2.27 -6.32
N ARG A 7 21.21 -1.26 -6.14
CA ARG A 7 22.15 -1.14 -5.02
C ARG A 7 21.98 0.19 -4.30
N LEU A 8 22.07 0.14 -2.98
CA LEU A 8 22.04 1.33 -2.13
C LEU A 8 23.35 2.09 -2.30
N CYS A 9 23.25 3.36 -2.68
CA CYS A 9 24.39 4.22 -2.90
C CYS A 9 24.38 5.46 -1.99
N ILE A 10 25.55 5.83 -1.51
CA ILE A 10 25.81 7.12 -0.87
C ILE A 10 26.68 7.96 -1.79
N SER A 11 26.47 9.28 -1.82
CA SER A 11 27.33 10.13 -2.62
C SER A 11 28.72 10.22 -2.01
N ALA A 12 29.74 10.31 -2.86
CA ALA A 12 31.12 10.48 -2.39
C ALA A 12 31.30 11.78 -1.57
N ARG A 13 30.49 12.80 -1.84
CA ARG A 13 30.48 14.05 -1.08
C ARG A 13 29.93 13.84 0.32
N GLU A 14 28.76 13.20 0.47
CA GLU A 14 28.20 12.88 1.79
C GLU A 14 29.15 12.00 2.64
N LEU A 15 29.89 11.08 2.03
CA LEU A 15 30.91 10.29 2.73
C LEU A 15 32.08 11.12 3.27
N VAL A 16 32.52 12.12 2.51
CA VAL A 16 33.69 12.94 2.83
C VAL A 16 33.29 14.10 3.74
N ASP A 17 32.28 14.87 3.32
CA ASP A 17 31.78 16.06 4.02
C ASP A 17 31.05 15.69 5.32
N GLY A 18 30.43 14.51 5.37
CA GLY A 18 29.83 13.95 6.58
C GLY A 18 30.86 13.46 7.61
N GLY A 19 32.16 13.45 7.29
CA GLY A 19 33.21 13.04 8.22
C GLY A 19 33.33 11.52 8.43
N VAL A 20 32.71 10.70 7.57
CA VAL A 20 32.86 9.24 7.61
C VAL A 20 34.30 8.86 7.23
N ILE A 21 34.81 9.45 6.14
CA ILE A 21 36.16 9.22 5.62
C ILE A 21 36.77 10.54 5.12
N SER A 22 38.09 10.68 5.17
CA SER A 22 38.77 11.80 4.51
C SER A 22 38.75 11.64 2.99
N GLN A 23 38.89 12.74 2.26
CA GLN A 23 39.02 12.72 0.79
C GLN A 23 40.20 11.86 0.31
N SER A 24 41.31 11.87 1.07
CA SER A 24 42.47 11.03 0.80
C SER A 24 42.19 9.54 0.99
N ASN A 25 41.43 9.16 2.02
CA ASN A 25 41.00 7.78 2.25
C ASN A 25 40.03 7.30 1.17
N TYR A 26 39.08 8.14 0.78
CA TYR A 26 38.16 7.85 -0.32
C TYR A 26 38.91 7.49 -1.61
N GLN A 27 39.84 8.35 -2.05
CA GLN A 27 40.65 8.11 -3.25
C GLN A 27 41.49 6.82 -3.15
N ASN A 28 42.05 6.54 -1.97
CA ASN A 28 42.80 5.33 -1.71
C ASN A 28 41.92 4.07 -1.85
N TRP A 29 40.72 4.09 -1.28
CA TRP A 29 39.79 2.96 -1.33
C TRP A 29 39.25 2.70 -2.73
N VAL A 30 38.93 3.76 -3.50
CA VAL A 30 38.55 3.63 -4.91
C VAL A 30 39.70 3.01 -5.70
N ARG A 31 40.93 3.50 -5.55
CA ARG A 31 42.11 2.99 -6.28
C ARG A 31 42.42 1.53 -5.94
N ARG A 32 42.22 1.12 -4.69
CA ARG A 32 42.45 -0.27 -4.23
C ARG A 32 41.25 -1.20 -4.45
N GLY A 33 40.13 -0.70 -4.98
CA GLY A 33 38.91 -1.49 -5.16
C GLY A 33 38.27 -1.96 -3.85
N ARG A 34 38.50 -1.25 -2.73
CA ARG A 34 37.86 -1.60 -1.44
C ARG A 34 36.40 -1.17 -1.37
N ILE A 35 36.00 -0.18 -2.17
CA ILE A 35 34.62 0.29 -2.28
C ILE A 35 34.21 0.25 -3.75
N ASP A 36 32.93 -0.06 -3.98
CA ASP A 36 32.35 -0.17 -5.31
C ASP A 36 31.70 1.16 -5.71
N VAL A 37 32.24 1.79 -6.74
CA VAL A 37 31.72 3.06 -7.28
C VAL A 37 30.76 2.73 -8.41
N VAL A 38 29.47 2.64 -8.09
CA VAL A 38 28.40 2.21 -9.01
C VAL A 38 28.16 3.24 -10.12
N ARG A 39 28.42 4.51 -9.85
CA ARG A 39 28.38 5.59 -10.83
C ARG A 39 29.59 6.48 -10.63
N ARG A 40 30.43 6.59 -11.65
CA ARG A 40 31.58 7.50 -11.63
C ARG A 40 31.08 8.94 -11.78
N GLY A 41 31.57 9.83 -10.92
CA GLY A 41 31.36 11.26 -11.07
C GLY A 41 32.36 11.84 -12.07
N GLY A 42 31.87 12.52 -13.11
CA GLY A 42 32.72 13.24 -14.05
C GLY A 42 31.99 13.66 -15.32
N GLY A 43 32.03 14.96 -15.64
CA GLY A 43 31.80 15.50 -16.99
C GLY A 43 30.70 16.54 -17.16
N ALA A 44 29.61 16.49 -16.38
CA ALA A 44 28.47 17.40 -16.54
C ALA A 44 27.97 17.94 -15.20
N ALA A 45 27.47 19.18 -15.18
CA ALA A 45 26.91 19.82 -13.99
C ALA A 45 25.82 18.93 -13.36
N GLY A 46 26.01 18.55 -12.08
CA GLY A 46 25.08 17.69 -11.34
C GLY A 46 25.41 16.19 -11.34
N GLN A 47 26.46 15.73 -12.03
CA GLN A 47 26.92 14.33 -11.93
C GLN A 47 27.84 14.14 -10.72
N TYR A 48 27.38 13.40 -9.72
CA TYR A 48 28.17 13.05 -8.53
C TYR A 48 28.47 11.54 -8.48
N ALA A 49 29.59 11.20 -7.84
CA ALA A 49 29.99 9.80 -7.69
C ALA A 49 29.13 9.11 -6.63
N LEU A 50 28.68 7.90 -6.94
CA LEU A 50 27.91 7.03 -6.06
C LEU A 50 28.71 5.82 -5.64
N VAL A 51 28.74 5.57 -4.34
CA VAL A 51 29.40 4.40 -3.74
C VAL A 51 28.36 3.48 -3.16
N ALA A 52 28.46 2.18 -3.46
CA ALA A 52 27.58 1.18 -2.89
C ALA A 52 27.83 1.05 -1.38
N VAL A 53 26.80 1.28 -0.56
CA VAL A 53 26.91 1.25 0.91
C VAL A 53 27.28 -0.15 1.41
N ASP A 54 26.86 -1.20 0.72
CA ASP A 54 27.21 -2.58 1.07
C ASP A 54 28.71 -2.87 0.94
N SER A 55 29.41 -2.18 0.04
CA SER A 55 30.87 -2.28 -0.17
C SER A 55 31.71 -1.57 0.91
N ILE A 56 31.12 -0.71 1.74
CA ILE A 56 31.84 0.05 2.77
C ILE A 56 32.31 -0.89 3.89
N PRO A 57 33.57 -0.76 4.40
CA PRO A 57 34.05 -1.52 5.54
C PRO A 57 33.17 -1.37 6.78
N ARG A 58 33.02 -2.46 7.54
CA ARG A 58 32.08 -2.56 8.68
C ARG A 58 32.28 -1.46 9.72
N ASP A 59 33.52 -1.13 10.04
CA ASP A 59 33.89 -0.11 11.04
C ASP A 59 33.39 1.30 10.69
N TYR A 60 33.10 1.56 9.41
CA TYR A 60 32.63 2.84 8.91
C TYR A 60 31.13 2.83 8.60
N LYS A 61 30.49 1.66 8.54
CA LYS A 61 29.03 1.56 8.35
C LYS A 61 28.28 2.19 9.51
N GLU A 62 28.71 1.96 10.75
CA GLU A 62 28.07 2.59 11.93
C GLU A 62 28.11 4.13 11.89
N LYS A 63 29.18 4.71 11.32
CA LYS A 63 29.26 6.17 11.13
C LYS A 63 28.33 6.66 10.03
N VAL A 64 28.20 5.89 8.96
CA VAL A 64 27.25 6.16 7.87
C VAL A 64 25.81 6.08 8.40
N ASP A 65 25.50 5.08 9.22
CA ASP A 65 24.19 4.90 9.86
C ASP A 65 23.91 6.01 10.89
N ALA A 66 24.94 6.50 11.60
CA ALA A 66 24.82 7.62 12.53
C ALA A 66 24.56 8.98 11.84
N LEU A 67 25.07 9.18 10.62
CA LEU A 67 24.74 10.34 9.78
C LEU A 67 23.32 10.29 9.23
N TYR A 68 22.79 9.08 9.05
CA TYR A 68 21.45 8.84 8.53
C TYR A 68 20.69 7.89 9.46
N PRO A 69 20.25 8.36 10.64
CA PRO A 69 19.46 7.53 11.55
C PRO A 69 18.12 7.09 10.94
N ASP A 70 17.59 7.85 9.97
CA ASP A 70 16.42 7.49 9.13
C ASP A 70 16.81 6.90 7.75
N GLY A 71 18.09 6.54 7.57
CA GLY A 71 18.61 5.95 6.34
C GLY A 71 17.80 4.72 5.94
N ASP A 72 17.64 3.77 6.87
CA ASP A 72 16.83 2.55 6.70
C ASP A 72 15.41 2.83 6.19
N LEU A 73 14.77 3.87 6.72
CA LEU A 73 13.43 4.30 6.30
C LEU A 73 13.43 4.86 4.88
N THR A 74 14.41 5.70 4.58
CA THR A 74 14.63 6.28 3.26
C THR A 74 14.96 5.19 2.22
N HIS A 75 15.69 4.15 2.62
CA HIS A 75 16.04 2.98 1.80
C HIS A 75 14.81 2.17 1.44
N LEU A 76 13.99 1.88 2.45
CA LEU A 76 12.80 1.08 2.25
C LEU A 76 11.77 1.83 1.41
N LYS A 77 11.61 3.14 1.66
CA LYS A 77 10.77 4.02 0.84
C LYS A 77 11.21 4.00 -0.63
N GLY A 78 12.48 4.27 -0.91
CA GLY A 78 13.01 4.29 -2.29
C GLY A 78 12.90 2.96 -3.01
N TRP A 79 13.10 1.83 -2.31
CA TRP A 79 12.91 0.50 -2.89
C TRP A 79 11.43 0.27 -3.25
N VAL A 80 10.51 0.60 -2.36
CA VAL A 80 9.07 0.44 -2.63
C VAL A 80 8.65 1.31 -3.79
N CYS A 81 9.07 2.58 -3.88
CA CYS A 81 8.76 3.43 -5.03
C CYS A 81 9.28 2.85 -6.35
N SER A 82 10.50 2.27 -6.35
CA SER A 82 11.12 1.72 -7.56
C SER A 82 10.52 0.39 -8.01
N ASN A 83 9.92 -0.37 -7.10
CA ASN A 83 9.30 -1.68 -7.38
C ASN A 83 7.76 -1.61 -7.34
N TYR A 84 7.20 -0.41 -7.13
CA TYR A 84 5.77 -0.21 -7.14
C TYR A 84 5.26 -0.36 -8.57
N GLU A 85 4.32 -1.28 -8.74
CA GLU A 85 3.63 -1.49 -10.00
C GLU A 85 2.14 -1.60 -9.70
N THR A 86 1.33 -0.92 -10.48
CA THR A 86 -0.13 -1.02 -10.36
C THR A 86 -0.58 -2.44 -10.72
N ASP A 87 -1.25 -3.08 -9.77
CA ASP A 87 -1.76 -4.44 -9.94
C ASP A 87 -2.97 -4.46 -10.90
N GLN A 88 -2.71 -4.87 -12.15
CA GLN A 88 -3.75 -5.01 -13.18
C GLN A 88 -4.78 -6.10 -12.83
N ALA A 89 -4.41 -7.13 -12.07
CA ALA A 89 -5.34 -8.15 -11.63
C ALA A 89 -6.29 -7.58 -10.55
N ALA A 90 -5.81 -6.69 -9.69
CA ALA A 90 -6.66 -5.95 -8.77
C ALA A 90 -7.65 -5.04 -9.52
N VAL A 91 -7.20 -4.35 -10.58
CA VAL A 91 -8.10 -3.53 -11.44
C VAL A 91 -9.22 -4.39 -12.00
N ALA A 92 -8.89 -5.51 -12.64
CA ALA A 92 -9.88 -6.42 -13.19
C ALA A 92 -10.83 -7.00 -12.12
N PHE A 93 -10.31 -7.28 -10.92
CA PHE A 93 -11.09 -7.82 -9.81
C PHE A 93 -12.12 -6.80 -9.30
N PHE A 94 -11.71 -5.56 -9.01
CA PHE A 94 -12.60 -4.55 -8.41
C PHE A 94 -13.60 -3.95 -9.40
N HIS A 95 -13.35 -4.06 -10.71
CA HIS A 95 -14.33 -3.73 -11.74
C HIS A 95 -15.36 -4.83 -12.01
N ASP A 96 -15.07 -6.08 -11.61
CA ASP A 96 -15.94 -7.23 -11.85
C ASP A 96 -16.97 -7.40 -10.73
N ARG A 97 -18.23 -7.04 -11.02
CA ARG A 97 -19.37 -7.19 -10.09
C ARG A 97 -19.58 -8.63 -9.62
N GLY A 98 -19.26 -9.62 -10.45
CA GLY A 98 -19.41 -11.04 -10.10
C GLY A 98 -18.45 -11.46 -9.00
N LYS A 99 -17.29 -10.80 -8.92
CA LYS A 99 -16.24 -11.09 -7.92
C LYS A 99 -16.38 -10.26 -6.66
N THR A 100 -16.76 -8.99 -6.80
CA THR A 100 -16.96 -8.08 -5.64
C THR A 100 -18.30 -8.32 -4.93
N GLY A 101 -19.30 -8.85 -5.64
CA GLY A 101 -20.68 -9.00 -5.17
C GLY A 101 -21.48 -7.68 -5.14
N ILE A 102 -20.85 -6.55 -5.42
CA ILE A 102 -21.42 -5.20 -5.30
C ILE A 102 -20.83 -4.25 -6.35
N VAL A 103 -21.59 -3.23 -6.74
CA VAL A 103 -21.07 -2.15 -7.59
C VAL A 103 -20.32 -1.16 -6.71
N LEU A 104 -19.00 -1.10 -6.88
CA LEU A 104 -18.14 -0.17 -6.15
C LEU A 104 -18.05 1.18 -6.89
N PRO A 105 -18.09 2.32 -6.19
CA PRO A 105 -17.79 3.62 -6.79
C PRO A 105 -16.37 3.66 -7.36
N GLN A 106 -16.15 4.40 -8.45
CA GLN A 106 -14.85 4.50 -9.12
C GLN A 106 -13.72 4.95 -8.20
N GLU A 107 -14.00 5.88 -7.27
CA GLU A 107 -13.04 6.35 -6.27
C GLU A 107 -12.57 5.21 -5.36
N LYS A 108 -13.49 4.35 -4.93
CA LYS A 108 -13.19 3.20 -4.06
C LYS A 108 -12.44 2.11 -4.80
N ILE A 109 -12.75 1.90 -6.08
CA ILE A 109 -11.99 0.98 -6.94
C ILE A 109 -10.53 1.45 -7.02
N ARG A 110 -10.28 2.74 -7.31
CA ARG A 110 -8.93 3.31 -7.34
C ARG A 110 -8.21 3.12 -6.01
N GLU A 111 -8.87 3.44 -4.90
CA GLU A 111 -8.31 3.26 -3.55
C GLU A 111 -7.90 1.80 -3.27
N TYR A 112 -8.77 0.84 -3.61
CA TYR A 112 -8.50 -0.58 -3.39
C TYR A 112 -7.42 -1.16 -4.30
N VAL A 113 -7.37 -0.70 -5.56
CA VAL A 113 -6.27 -1.05 -6.48
C VAL A 113 -4.93 -0.55 -5.94
N VAL A 114 -4.87 0.70 -5.47
CA VAL A 114 -3.64 1.25 -4.88
C VAL A 114 -3.25 0.44 -3.64
N ASN A 115 -4.19 0.17 -2.73
CA ASN A 115 -3.95 -0.62 -1.53
C ASN A 115 -3.41 -2.02 -1.85
N ALA A 116 -4.01 -2.71 -2.83
CA ALA A 116 -3.56 -4.03 -3.29
C ALA A 116 -2.15 -3.96 -3.87
N SER A 117 -1.87 -2.95 -4.70
CA SER A 117 -0.57 -2.74 -5.33
C SER A 117 0.54 -2.52 -4.30
N VAL A 118 0.26 -1.71 -3.26
CA VAL A 118 1.20 -1.49 -2.14
C VAL A 118 1.41 -2.80 -1.37
N LEU A 119 0.34 -3.52 -1.01
CA LEU A 119 0.44 -4.78 -0.27
C LEU A 119 1.23 -5.83 -1.05
N ASN A 120 0.99 -6.00 -2.34
CA ASN A 120 1.75 -6.92 -3.19
C ASN A 120 3.23 -6.52 -3.25
N THR A 121 3.53 -5.24 -3.32
CA THR A 121 4.92 -4.75 -3.34
C THR A 121 5.62 -5.07 -2.01
N CYS A 122 4.95 -4.88 -0.88
CA CYS A 122 5.46 -5.27 0.44
C CYS A 122 5.64 -6.79 0.56
N ILE A 123 4.71 -7.60 0.04
CA ILE A 123 4.81 -9.07 0.06
C ILE A 123 5.99 -9.54 -0.78
N ARG A 124 6.14 -9.01 -2.00
CA ARG A 124 7.28 -9.30 -2.89
C ARG A 124 8.63 -8.96 -2.25
N LEU A 125 8.68 -7.85 -1.52
CA LEU A 125 9.88 -7.43 -0.79
C LEU A 125 10.33 -8.48 0.23
N TYR A 126 9.37 -9.06 0.95
CA TYR A 126 9.67 -10.06 1.96
C TYR A 126 9.89 -11.47 1.42
N GLU A 127 9.27 -11.84 0.30
CA GLU A 127 9.52 -13.13 -0.37
C GLU A 127 10.94 -13.21 -0.95
N ARG A 128 11.51 -12.06 -1.35
CA ARG A 128 12.91 -11.97 -1.78
C ARG A 128 13.85 -12.01 -0.59
N ALA A 129 14.23 -13.21 -0.15
CA ALA A 129 15.13 -13.42 0.99
C ALA A 129 16.42 -12.58 0.94
N ALA A 130 17.04 -12.41 -0.24
CA ALA A 130 18.24 -11.58 -0.39
C ALA A 130 17.96 -10.08 -0.16
N THR A 131 16.79 -9.58 -0.59
CA THR A 131 16.38 -8.19 -0.41
C THR A 131 15.95 -7.94 1.04
N ALA A 132 15.20 -8.87 1.63
CA ALA A 132 14.83 -8.83 3.03
C ALA A 132 16.07 -8.91 3.96
N GLN A 133 17.07 -9.71 3.61
CA GLN A 133 18.35 -9.76 4.33
C GLN A 133 19.08 -8.43 4.26
N LYS A 134 19.14 -7.80 3.08
CA LYS A 134 19.82 -6.51 2.88
C LYS A 134 19.13 -5.35 3.57
N LEU A 135 17.80 -5.32 3.57
CA LEU A 135 17.03 -4.20 4.12
C LEU A 135 16.67 -4.35 5.60
N PHE A 136 16.59 -5.59 6.11
CA PHE A 136 16.15 -5.84 7.49
C PHE A 136 17.12 -6.70 8.31
N GLY A 137 18.30 -7.02 7.80
CA GLY A 137 19.29 -7.84 8.51
C GLY A 137 18.85 -9.30 8.75
N GLY A 138 17.81 -9.78 8.04
CA GLY A 138 17.37 -11.18 8.07
C GLY A 138 16.19 -11.51 8.97
N LYS A 139 15.54 -10.50 9.58
CA LYS A 139 14.28 -10.67 10.29
C LYS A 139 13.22 -9.73 9.73
N TYR A 140 11.95 -10.13 9.84
CA TYR A 140 10.82 -9.27 9.47
C TYR A 140 10.75 -8.06 10.42
N ASN A 141 11.16 -6.88 9.96
CA ASN A 141 10.95 -5.63 10.68
C ASN A 141 9.63 -4.99 10.25
N TRP A 142 8.54 -5.39 10.91
CA TRP A 142 7.20 -4.85 10.64
C TRP A 142 7.07 -3.37 11.01
N GLU A 143 7.86 -2.88 11.97
CA GLU A 143 7.88 -1.48 12.38
C GLU A 143 8.43 -0.57 11.30
N GLN A 144 9.59 -0.91 10.73
CA GLN A 144 10.17 -0.16 9.61
C GLN A 144 9.26 -0.20 8.38
N MET A 145 8.64 -1.35 8.08
CA MET A 145 7.69 -1.47 6.97
C MET A 145 6.47 -0.57 7.16
N ALA A 146 5.84 -0.60 8.34
CA ALA A 146 4.67 0.25 8.61
C ALA A 146 5.02 1.74 8.54
N LYS A 147 6.18 2.15 9.07
CA LYS A 147 6.66 3.53 8.97
C LYS A 147 6.90 3.98 7.53
N ALA A 148 7.50 3.12 6.69
CA ALA A 148 7.76 3.47 5.30
C ALA A 148 6.48 3.55 4.47
N ILE A 149 5.54 2.64 4.68
CA ILE A 149 4.21 2.70 4.05
C ILE A 149 3.49 3.97 4.50
N GLU A 150 3.56 4.32 5.78
CA GLU A 150 2.98 5.59 6.24
C GLU A 150 3.58 6.80 5.51
N ALA A 151 4.90 6.81 5.28
CA ALA A 151 5.59 7.85 4.51
C ALA A 151 5.25 7.84 3.00
N LEU A 152 4.69 6.73 2.49
CA LEU A 152 4.22 6.58 1.12
C LEU A 152 2.74 6.91 0.96
N ARG A 153 2.02 7.14 2.07
CA ARG A 153 0.62 7.53 2.04
C ARG A 153 0.41 8.83 1.27
N GLU A 154 1.30 9.80 1.44
CA GLU A 154 1.24 11.08 0.73
C GLU A 154 1.48 10.93 -0.78
N GLU A 155 2.33 9.99 -1.19
CA GLU A 155 2.68 9.79 -2.60
C GLU A 155 1.60 9.03 -3.37
N TYR A 156 1.01 8.00 -2.77
CA TYR A 156 0.06 7.11 -3.46
C TYR A 156 -1.39 7.27 -3.00
N GLY A 157 -1.66 7.96 -1.89
CA GLY A 157 -3.02 8.18 -1.38
C GLY A 157 -3.69 6.92 -0.82
N HIS A 158 -2.91 5.93 -0.35
CA HIS A 158 -3.45 4.65 0.12
C HIS A 158 -4.09 4.73 1.52
N THR A 159 -5.03 3.86 1.83
CA THR A 159 -5.77 3.85 3.11
C THR A 159 -5.37 2.71 4.06
N LEU A 160 -4.20 2.11 3.82
CA LEU A 160 -3.64 1.05 4.68
C LEU A 160 -3.38 1.53 6.13
N PRO A 161 -3.49 0.66 7.14
CA PRO A 161 -3.33 1.06 8.55
C PRO A 161 -1.90 1.53 8.89
N ALA A 162 -1.78 2.65 9.60
CA ALA A 162 -0.50 3.16 10.11
C ALA A 162 0.08 2.30 11.26
N SER A 163 -0.80 1.71 12.08
CA SER A 163 -0.39 0.85 13.20
C SER A 163 0.19 -0.46 12.69
N THR A 164 1.39 -0.79 13.14
CA THR A 164 2.09 -2.05 12.84
C THR A 164 1.25 -3.30 13.05
N LEU A 165 0.56 -3.39 14.19
CA LEU A 165 -0.28 -4.55 14.51
C LEU A 165 -1.44 -4.68 13.50
N ARG A 166 -2.12 -3.58 13.19
CA ARG A 166 -3.24 -3.57 12.23
C ARG A 166 -2.75 -3.83 10.82
N PHE A 167 -1.62 -3.27 10.43
CA PHE A 167 -0.99 -3.51 9.14
C PHE A 167 -0.62 -4.98 8.97
N ARG A 168 0.06 -5.58 9.96
CA ARG A 168 0.40 -7.01 9.96
C ARG A 168 -0.84 -7.89 9.86
N LYS A 169 -1.88 -7.59 10.64
CA LYS A 169 -3.17 -8.28 10.54
C LYS A 169 -3.73 -8.18 9.12
N LYS A 170 -3.69 -6.99 8.52
CA LYS A 170 -4.20 -6.76 7.17
C LYS A 170 -3.43 -7.51 6.09
N VAL A 171 -2.09 -7.56 6.18
CA VAL A 171 -1.26 -8.35 5.27
C VAL A 171 -1.59 -9.83 5.38
N ASN A 172 -1.79 -10.34 6.59
CA ASN A 172 -2.15 -11.75 6.80
C ASN A 172 -3.55 -12.09 6.24
N GLU A 173 -4.54 -11.21 6.48
CA GLU A 173 -5.87 -11.33 5.88
C GLU A 173 -5.79 -11.34 4.36
N TYR A 174 -5.02 -10.42 3.78
CA TYR A 174 -4.82 -10.32 2.34
C TYR A 174 -4.14 -11.56 1.75
N LYS A 175 -3.16 -12.16 2.44
CA LYS A 175 -2.58 -13.44 2.02
C LYS A 175 -3.58 -14.61 2.04
N LYS A 176 -4.58 -14.56 2.92
CA LYS A 176 -5.57 -15.63 3.07
C LYS A 176 -6.78 -15.48 2.15
N GLU A 177 -7.29 -14.26 2.02
CA GLU A 177 -8.57 -13.95 1.38
C GLU A 177 -8.40 -13.18 0.05
N GLY A 178 -7.18 -12.75 -0.28
CA GLY A 178 -6.89 -11.98 -1.48
C GLY A 178 -7.55 -10.59 -1.47
N TYR A 179 -7.99 -10.16 -2.65
CA TYR A 179 -8.55 -8.82 -2.86
C TYR A 179 -9.86 -8.56 -2.09
N VAL A 180 -10.62 -9.61 -1.77
CA VAL A 180 -11.93 -9.49 -1.09
C VAL A 180 -11.80 -8.77 0.25
N CYS A 181 -10.72 -9.02 1.00
CA CYS A 181 -10.56 -8.43 2.32
C CYS A 181 -10.42 -6.89 2.28
N LEU A 182 -10.06 -6.30 1.13
CA LEU A 182 -9.96 -4.84 0.99
C LEU A 182 -11.33 -4.16 0.87
N ILE A 183 -12.35 -4.90 0.46
CA ILE A 183 -13.72 -4.39 0.36
C ILE A 183 -14.25 -4.13 1.77
N SER A 184 -14.70 -2.90 2.03
CA SER A 184 -15.29 -2.58 3.32
C SER A 184 -16.62 -3.34 3.49
N GLY A 185 -16.78 -4.05 4.61
CA GLY A 185 -18.05 -4.70 4.96
C GLY A 185 -19.22 -3.73 5.17
N LYS A 186 -18.98 -2.41 5.13
CA LYS A 186 -20.05 -1.40 5.06
C LYS A 186 -20.77 -1.44 3.71
N PHE A 187 -20.09 -1.82 2.63
CA PHE A 187 -20.73 -1.96 1.34
C PHE A 187 -21.59 -3.23 1.31
N GLY A 188 -22.85 -3.07 0.94
CA GLY A 188 -23.84 -4.15 1.00
C GLY A 188 -24.45 -4.37 2.38
N ASN A 189 -24.13 -3.54 3.38
CA ASN A 189 -24.71 -3.66 4.72
C ASN A 189 -26.21 -3.34 4.70
N GLN A 190 -27.04 -4.33 5.03
CA GLN A 190 -28.48 -4.18 5.15
C GLN A 190 -28.89 -3.41 6.41
N SER A 191 -28.05 -3.39 7.44
CA SER A 191 -28.36 -2.77 8.73
C SER A 191 -28.45 -1.24 8.71
N SER A 192 -27.86 -0.58 7.69
CA SER A 192 -28.00 0.87 7.49
C SER A 192 -29.19 1.26 6.62
N ARG A 193 -29.92 0.29 6.03
CA ARG A 193 -31.12 0.61 5.26
C ARG A 193 -32.22 1.06 6.23
N LYS A 194 -32.91 2.15 5.89
CA LYS A 194 -34.10 2.61 6.62
C LYS A 194 -35.27 1.63 6.50
N VAL A 195 -35.29 0.85 5.42
CA VAL A 195 -36.32 -0.12 5.08
C VAL A 195 -35.62 -1.40 4.66
N ASP A 196 -35.98 -2.53 5.29
CA ASP A 196 -35.43 -3.83 4.94
C ASP A 196 -35.96 -4.31 3.58
N TRP A 197 -35.25 -5.27 2.98
CA TRP A 197 -35.59 -5.79 1.65
C TRP A 197 -37.02 -6.36 1.54
N LYS A 198 -37.55 -6.97 2.60
CA LYS A 198 -38.90 -7.55 2.56
C LYS A 198 -39.96 -6.44 2.56
N THR A 199 -39.79 -5.44 3.42
CA THR A 199 -40.70 -4.27 3.45
C THR A 199 -40.62 -3.45 2.18
N GLU A 200 -39.43 -3.26 1.59
CA GLU A 200 -39.27 -2.59 0.30
C GLU A 200 -40.05 -3.33 -0.81
N ARG A 201 -39.91 -4.66 -0.88
CA ARG A 201 -40.65 -5.50 -1.84
C ARG A 201 -42.16 -5.45 -1.64
N LEU A 202 -42.62 -5.47 -0.39
CA LEU A 202 -44.02 -5.35 -0.04
C LEU A 202 -44.60 -4.00 -0.49
N ILE A 203 -43.90 -2.89 -0.23
CA ILE A 203 -44.35 -1.56 -0.65
C ILE A 203 -44.40 -1.49 -2.19
N LEU A 204 -43.41 -2.05 -2.88
CA LEU A 204 -43.40 -2.12 -4.34
C LEU A 204 -44.52 -2.99 -4.90
N SER A 205 -44.83 -4.14 -4.29
CA SER A 205 -45.93 -4.99 -4.76
C SER A 205 -47.29 -4.30 -4.63
N LEU A 206 -47.50 -3.53 -3.55
CA LEU A 206 -48.69 -2.70 -3.35
C LEU A 206 -48.77 -1.54 -4.36
N ALA A 207 -47.63 -0.91 -4.69
CA ALA A 207 -47.58 0.22 -5.61
C ALA A 207 -47.75 -0.18 -7.10
N VAL A 208 -47.34 -1.40 -7.46
CA VAL A 208 -47.31 -1.89 -8.85
C VAL A 208 -48.54 -2.74 -9.19
N LEU A 209 -49.59 -2.71 -8.35
CA LEU A 209 -50.88 -3.33 -8.68
C LEU A 209 -51.41 -2.80 -10.03
N PRO A 210 -52.21 -3.59 -10.79
CA PRO A 210 -52.76 -3.17 -12.08
C PRO A 210 -53.55 -1.85 -12.01
N THR A 211 -54.14 -1.56 -10.86
CA THR A 211 -54.87 -0.32 -10.56
C THR A 211 -53.97 0.90 -10.41
N LYS A 212 -52.65 0.72 -10.24
CA LYS A 212 -51.64 1.75 -9.98
C LYS A 212 -52.11 2.74 -8.91
N PRO A 213 -52.28 2.28 -7.66
CA PRO A 213 -52.80 3.11 -6.58
C PRO A 213 -51.95 4.36 -6.36
N TYR A 214 -52.58 5.45 -5.95
CA TYR A 214 -51.88 6.65 -5.50
C TYR A 214 -51.02 6.33 -4.27
N ASN A 215 -49.96 7.11 -4.06
CA ASN A 215 -49.03 6.91 -2.94
C ASN A 215 -49.75 6.89 -1.56
N THR A 216 -50.81 7.66 -1.40
CA THR A 216 -51.67 7.66 -0.20
C THR A 216 -52.35 6.31 -0.01
N THR A 217 -52.96 5.76 -1.06
CA THR A 217 -53.61 4.45 -1.04
C THR A 217 -52.60 3.31 -0.83
N THR A 218 -51.39 3.42 -1.39
CA THR A 218 -50.31 2.46 -1.12
C THR A 218 -49.90 2.48 0.35
N HIS A 219 -49.88 3.65 0.98
CA HIS A 219 -49.61 3.77 2.42
C HIS A 219 -50.73 3.17 3.28
N GLU A 220 -51.99 3.43 2.94
CA GLU A 220 -53.17 2.81 3.60
C GLU A 220 -53.13 1.29 3.48
N ASN A 221 -52.87 0.76 2.28
CA ASN A 221 -52.76 -0.69 2.06
C ASN A 221 -51.61 -1.31 2.87
N TYR A 222 -50.48 -0.60 3.00
CA TYR A 222 -49.39 -1.04 3.85
C TYR A 222 -49.80 -1.08 5.33
N LEU A 223 -50.53 -0.08 5.81
CA LEU A 223 -51.06 -0.07 7.19
C LEU A 223 -52.05 -1.22 7.41
N SER A 224 -52.97 -1.48 6.48
CA SER A 224 -53.89 -2.62 6.56
C SER A 224 -53.17 -3.96 6.55
N PHE A 225 -52.08 -4.11 5.78
CA PHE A 225 -51.23 -5.30 5.86
C PHE A 225 -50.60 -5.49 7.24
N VAL A 226 -50.03 -4.42 7.82
CA VAL A 226 -49.42 -4.46 9.16
C VAL A 226 -50.46 -4.76 10.24
N CYS A 227 -51.70 -4.29 10.09
CA CYS A 227 -52.82 -4.57 10.97
C CYS A 227 -53.43 -5.98 10.79
N GLY A 228 -53.00 -6.75 9.78
CA GLY A 228 -53.54 -8.08 9.47
C GLY A 228 -54.89 -8.06 8.75
N GLU A 229 -55.27 -6.93 8.16
CA GLU A 229 -56.51 -6.74 7.40
C GLU A 229 -56.33 -7.04 5.91
N LEU A 230 -55.08 -7.06 5.43
CA LEU A 230 -54.70 -7.29 4.04
C LEU A 230 -53.61 -8.35 3.97
N ASP A 231 -53.84 -9.42 3.22
CA ASP A 231 -52.80 -10.39 2.89
C ASP A 231 -52.14 -10.04 1.54
N VAL A 232 -50.81 -10.05 1.51
CA VAL A 232 -50.01 -9.79 0.30
C VAL A 232 -49.10 -10.98 0.04
N TYR A 233 -49.21 -11.56 -1.16
CA TYR A 233 -48.48 -12.76 -1.60
C TYR A 233 -47.36 -12.43 -2.60
#